data_AF-A0A6V8R4I4-F1
#
_entry.id   AF-A0A6V8R4I4-F1
#
_cell.length_a   1.000
_cell.length_b   1.000
_cell.length_c   1.000
_cell.angle_alpha   90.00
_cell.angle_beta   90.00
_cell.angle_gamma   90.00
#
_symmetry.space_group_name_H-M   'P 1'
#
loop_
_entity.id
_entity.type
_entity.pdbx_description
1 polymer ?
#
loop_
_entity_poly.entity_id
_entity_poly.type
_entity_poly.pdbx_seq_one_letter_code
_entity_poly.pdbx_strand_id
1 'polypeptide(L)'
;MDMDMDMGGDSPSSSSPLNATGVDFSNETQAFNFLQEILDDSTLGVVGNQYARYFWYGVVVVISLASLCNMAQRSVLWMRLRASARNRSRPAMSTNFFTQSLATATALLREPGYAQITPVAASRWVKVPPLGHVYIIVAYFAFILALVFINNNVPGAQHYQALGIRAGWLGAAQVPLLVLTSSKTNLIGFLVNSSVERLNIYHRWVSRGLLLLATLHFGLQSHAWNIYGLMAMEWQTDACPPTGMAAWFASYELS
;
A
#
# COMPACT_ATOMS: atom_id res chain seq x y z
N MET A 1 -49.11 37.55 3.56
CA MET A 1 -48.75 37.24 2.17
C MET A 1 -47.26 37.06 2.14
N ASP A 2 -46.86 35.97 1.50
CA ASP A 2 -45.52 35.59 1.06
C ASP A 2 -44.52 35.15 2.13
N MET A 3 -43.73 34.10 1.94
CA MET A 3 -43.87 32.77 1.31
C MET A 3 -42.56 32.09 1.71
N ASP A 4 -42.65 30.88 2.27
CA ASP A 4 -41.50 30.01 2.53
C ASP A 4 -40.66 29.80 1.26
N MET A 5 -39.34 29.72 1.45
CA MET A 5 -38.46 28.91 0.60
C MET A 5 -37.42 28.27 1.52
N ASP A 6 -37.87 27.26 2.27
CA ASP A 6 -37.00 26.23 2.85
C ASP A 6 -36.43 25.39 1.71
N MET A 7 -35.15 25.57 1.42
CA MET A 7 -34.42 24.75 0.44
C MET A 7 -33.87 23.52 1.16
N GLY A 8 -34.81 22.64 1.55
CA GLY A 8 -34.53 21.28 1.97
C GLY A 8 -34.07 20.44 0.78
N GLY A 9 -32.76 20.33 0.63
CA GLY A 9 -32.12 19.31 -0.21
C GLY A 9 -31.93 18.02 0.56
N ASP A 10 -33.02 17.41 1.02
CA ASP A 10 -33.01 16.04 1.53
C ASP A 10 -32.86 15.10 0.33
N SER A 11 -31.62 14.88 -0.10
CA SER A 11 -31.29 13.72 -0.92
C SER A 11 -31.61 12.49 -0.08
N PRO A 12 -32.57 11.64 -0.48
CA PRO A 12 -32.83 10.42 0.26
C PRO A 12 -31.57 9.57 0.11
N SER A 13 -30.83 9.42 1.21
CA SER A 13 -29.84 8.35 1.36
C SER A 13 -30.60 7.03 1.33
N SER A 14 -30.96 6.59 0.12
CA SER A 14 -31.65 5.33 -0.04
C SER A 14 -30.67 4.26 0.44
N SER A 15 -31.03 3.57 1.52
CA SER A 15 -30.32 2.42 2.07
C SER A 15 -30.32 1.21 1.12
N SER A 16 -30.74 1.41 -0.13
CA SER A 16 -30.88 0.40 -1.16
C SER A 16 -29.66 0.42 -2.08
N PRO A 17 -29.13 -0.75 -2.48
CA PRO A 17 -28.03 -0.83 -3.43
C PRO A 17 -28.36 -0.07 -4.72
N LEU A 18 -27.43 0.76 -5.21
CA LEU A 18 -27.58 1.41 -6.51
C LEU A 18 -27.76 0.35 -7.60
N ASN A 19 -28.84 0.44 -8.37
CA ASN A 19 -29.16 -0.49 -9.42
C ASN A 19 -29.46 0.25 -10.73
N ALA A 20 -29.25 -0.41 -11.86
CA ALA A 20 -29.50 0.15 -13.18
C ALA A 20 -30.95 -0.08 -13.66
N THR A 21 -31.86 -0.57 -12.79
CA THR A 21 -33.19 -0.97 -13.23
C THR A 21 -34.05 0.26 -13.50
N GLY A 22 -34.59 0.37 -14.71
CA GLY A 22 -35.42 1.50 -15.12
C GLY A 22 -34.65 2.73 -15.61
N VAL A 23 -33.32 2.67 -15.67
CA VAL A 23 -32.48 3.73 -16.24
C VAL A 23 -32.37 3.55 -17.75
N ASP A 24 -32.73 4.57 -18.52
CA ASP A 24 -32.51 4.62 -19.97
C ASP A 24 -31.15 5.25 -20.26
N PHE A 25 -30.13 4.42 -20.52
CA PHE A 25 -28.78 4.87 -20.86
C PHE A 25 -28.65 5.54 -22.24
N SER A 26 -29.70 5.49 -23.08
CA SER A 26 -29.73 6.27 -24.32
C SER A 26 -30.11 7.74 -24.09
N ASN A 27 -30.73 8.05 -22.94
CA ASN A 27 -31.04 9.40 -22.52
C ASN A 27 -29.86 9.99 -21.74
N GLU A 28 -29.23 11.04 -22.29
CA GLU A 28 -28.04 11.64 -21.69
C GLU A 28 -28.25 12.14 -20.26
N THR A 29 -29.42 12.71 -19.94
CA THR A 29 -29.71 13.22 -18.60
C THR A 29 -29.83 12.08 -17.58
N GLN A 30 -30.50 10.98 -17.94
CA GLN A 30 -30.62 9.82 -17.05
C GLN A 30 -29.27 9.10 -16.87
N ALA A 31 -28.51 8.94 -17.95
CA ALA A 31 -27.16 8.36 -17.91
C ALA A 31 -26.21 9.21 -17.05
N PHE A 32 -26.25 10.54 -17.19
CA PHE A 32 -25.42 11.44 -16.39
C PHE A 32 -25.79 11.41 -14.90
N ASN A 33 -27.08 11.44 -14.57
CA ASN A 33 -27.53 11.34 -13.17
C ASN A 33 -27.07 10.01 -12.54
N PHE A 34 -27.22 8.91 -13.27
CA PHE A 34 -26.76 7.60 -12.79
C PHE A 34 -25.23 7.52 -12.68
N LEU A 35 -24.48 8.17 -13.57
CA LEU A 35 -23.03 8.30 -13.46
C LEU A 35 -22.65 9.06 -12.18
N GLN A 36 -23.32 10.17 -11.86
CA GLN A 36 -23.08 10.90 -10.61
C GLN A 36 -23.38 10.04 -9.36
N GLU A 37 -24.45 9.24 -9.39
CA GLU A 37 -24.76 8.30 -8.31
C GLU A 37 -23.71 7.17 -8.19
N ILE A 38 -23.20 6.65 -9.31
CA ILE A 38 -22.08 5.70 -9.28
C ILE A 38 -20.85 6.34 -8.65
N LEU A 39 -20.54 7.57 -9.04
CA LEU A 39 -19.34 8.29 -8.62
C LEU A 39 -19.41 8.82 -7.19
N ASP A 40 -20.60 8.89 -6.58
CA ASP A 40 -20.77 9.37 -5.22
C ASP A 40 -19.88 8.59 -4.23
N ASP A 41 -18.89 9.30 -3.70
CA ASP A 41 -17.90 8.77 -2.78
C ASP A 41 -18.12 9.23 -1.33
N SER A 42 -19.25 9.87 -1.03
CA SER A 42 -19.59 10.37 0.31
C SER A 42 -19.42 9.30 1.40
N THR A 43 -19.82 8.06 1.10
CA THR A 43 -19.64 6.90 1.99
C THR A 43 -18.40 6.08 1.62
N LEU A 44 -18.15 5.87 0.32
CA LEU A 44 -17.06 5.02 -0.18
C LEU A 44 -15.69 5.61 0.15
N GLY A 45 -15.55 6.93 0.12
CA GLY A 45 -14.34 7.66 0.47
C GLY A 45 -14.00 7.55 1.96
N VAL A 46 -15.00 7.60 2.85
CA VAL A 46 -14.81 7.38 4.30
C VAL A 46 -14.27 5.98 4.55
N VAL A 47 -14.86 4.97 3.91
CA VAL A 47 -14.39 3.57 3.99
C VAL A 47 -12.98 3.46 3.40
N GLY A 48 -12.72 4.04 2.22
CA GLY A 48 -11.40 4.03 1.59
C GLY A 48 -10.30 4.62 2.49
N ASN A 49 -10.57 5.77 3.11
CA ASN A 49 -9.68 6.39 4.08
C ASN A 49 -9.42 5.50 5.31
N GLN A 50 -10.43 4.77 5.80
CA GLN A 50 -10.24 3.81 6.89
C GLN A 50 -9.23 2.71 6.52
N TYR A 51 -9.27 2.18 5.29
CA TYR A 51 -8.27 1.22 4.81
C TYR A 51 -6.88 1.84 4.63
N ALA A 52 -6.80 3.10 4.22
CA ALA A 52 -5.54 3.86 4.21
C ALA A 52 -4.93 4.00 5.63
N ARG A 53 -5.76 4.16 6.67
CA ARG A 53 -5.30 4.13 8.06
C ARG A 53 -4.79 2.75 8.48
N TYR A 54 -5.48 1.68 8.09
CA TYR A 54 -5.04 0.31 8.35
C TYR A 54 -3.69 0.00 7.71
N PHE A 55 -3.45 0.52 6.50
CA PHE A 55 -2.15 0.46 5.87
C PHE A 55 -1.06 1.07 6.77
N TRP A 56 -1.28 2.28 7.29
CA TRP A 56 -0.32 2.93 8.20
C TRP A 56 -0.14 2.20 9.53
N TYR A 57 -1.18 1.61 10.10
CA TYR A 57 -1.05 0.76 11.28
C TYR A 57 -0.13 -0.44 11.00
N GLY A 58 -0.29 -1.09 9.85
CA GLY A 58 0.62 -2.15 9.40
C GLY A 58 2.07 -1.68 9.26
N VAL A 59 2.28 -0.53 8.61
CA VAL A 59 3.62 0.07 8.44
C VAL A 59 4.28 0.36 9.79
N VAL A 60 3.55 1.00 10.71
CA VAL A 60 4.07 1.32 12.06
C VAL A 60 4.45 0.04 12.80
N VAL A 61 3.60 -0.99 12.79
CA VAL A 61 3.89 -2.28 13.43
C VAL A 61 5.17 -2.92 12.88
N VAL A 62 5.34 -2.94 11.56
CA VAL A 62 6.55 -3.49 10.92
C VAL A 62 7.80 -2.71 11.32
N ILE A 63 7.75 -1.36 11.29
CA ILE A 63 8.88 -0.51 11.68
C ILE A 63 9.21 -0.68 13.16
N SER A 64 8.21 -0.71 14.04
CA SER A 64 8.40 -0.92 15.47
C SER A 64 9.02 -2.28 15.77
N LEU A 65 8.53 -3.36 15.16
CA LEU A 65 9.09 -4.69 15.33
C LEU A 65 10.55 -4.76 14.85
N ALA A 66 10.84 -4.20 13.67
CA ALA A 66 12.20 -4.14 13.14
C ALA A 66 13.14 -3.32 14.05
N SER A 67 12.66 -2.20 14.59
CA SER A 67 13.42 -1.35 15.51
C SER A 67 13.71 -2.05 16.84
N LEU A 68 12.74 -2.78 17.41
CA LEU A 68 12.92 -3.57 18.63
C LEU A 68 13.96 -4.68 18.42
N CYS A 69 13.89 -5.42 17.31
CA CYS A 69 14.88 -6.43 16.96
C CYS A 69 16.29 -5.85 16.84
N ASN A 70 16.42 -4.71 16.16
CA ASN A 70 17.70 -4.01 16.02
C ASN A 70 18.23 -3.50 17.36
N MET A 71 17.38 -2.91 18.22
CA MET A 71 17.78 -2.44 19.54
C MET A 71 18.26 -3.58 20.43
N ALA A 72 17.60 -4.74 20.37
CA ALA A 72 18.00 -5.92 21.12
C ALA A 72 19.34 -6.49 20.60
N GLN A 73 19.54 -6.55 19.27
CA GLN A 73 20.82 -6.93 18.67
C GLN A 73 21.96 -5.98 19.05
N ARG A 74 21.71 -4.67 19.03
CA ARG A 74 22.67 -3.63 19.42
C ARG A 74 23.03 -3.76 20.90
N SER A 75 22.06 -4.04 21.76
CA SER A 75 22.26 -4.27 23.19
C SER A 75 23.14 -5.50 23.43
N VAL A 76 22.90 -6.61 22.72
CA VAL A 76 23.75 -7.81 22.78
C VAL A 76 25.18 -7.52 22.31
N LEU A 77 25.34 -6.80 21.20
CA LEU A 77 26.66 -6.39 20.70
C LEU A 77 27.39 -5.53 21.73
N TRP A 78 26.71 -4.55 22.33
CA TRP A 78 27.25 -3.70 23.38
C TRP A 78 27.68 -4.50 24.61
N MET A 79 26.88 -5.48 25.04
CA MET A 79 27.24 -6.38 26.14
C MET A 79 28.49 -7.20 25.80
N ARG A 80 28.61 -7.71 24.58
CA ARG A 80 29.79 -8.46 24.11
C ARG A 80 31.05 -7.59 24.07
N LEU A 81 30.96 -6.35 23.56
CA LEU A 81 32.08 -5.40 23.53
C LEU A 81 32.55 -5.03 24.94
N ARG A 82 31.61 -4.79 25.87
CA ARG A 82 31.93 -4.52 27.28
C ARG A 82 32.54 -5.74 27.98
N ALA A 83 32.11 -6.95 27.64
CA ALA A 83 32.70 -8.19 28.18
C ALA A 83 34.11 -8.44 27.64
N SER A 84 34.36 -8.13 26.37
CA SER A 84 35.68 -8.18 25.73
C SER A 84 36.65 -7.15 26.35
N ALA A 85 36.20 -5.91 26.55
CA ALA A 85 36.98 -4.86 27.21
C ALA A 85 37.37 -5.20 28.67
N ARG A 86 36.69 -6.18 29.28
CA ARG A 86 36.98 -6.72 30.62
C ARG A 86 37.85 -7.99 30.59
N ASN A 87 38.48 -8.32 29.47
CA ASN A 87 39.35 -9.50 29.28
C ASN A 87 38.72 -10.84 29.71
N ARG A 88 37.39 -11.00 29.56
CA ARG A 88 36.76 -12.32 29.77
C ARG A 88 37.22 -13.29 28.68
N SER A 89 37.60 -14.50 29.09
CA SER A 89 38.18 -15.54 28.23
C SER A 89 37.25 -16.09 27.12
N ARG A 90 35.93 -15.85 27.20
CA ARG A 90 34.92 -16.28 26.20
C ARG A 90 33.78 -15.26 26.02
N PRO A 91 34.02 -14.10 25.40
CA PRO A 91 33.02 -13.03 25.28
C PRO A 91 31.89 -13.32 24.28
N ALA A 92 32.06 -14.33 23.41
CA ALA A 92 31.10 -14.70 22.37
C ALA A 92 29.99 -15.67 22.85
N MET A 93 30.12 -16.28 24.03
CA MET A 93 29.19 -17.29 24.51
C MET A 93 27.96 -16.61 25.16
N SER A 94 26.78 -16.75 24.55
CA SER A 94 25.54 -16.23 25.11
C SER A 94 25.09 -17.10 26.29
N THR A 95 25.01 -16.54 27.49
CA THR A 95 24.62 -17.29 28.71
C THR A 95 23.13 -17.18 29.04
N ASN A 96 22.38 -16.27 28.39
CA ASN A 96 20.96 -16.04 28.67
C ASN A 96 20.06 -16.65 27.60
N PHE A 97 19.05 -17.42 28.01
CA PHE A 97 18.04 -18.03 27.14
C PHE A 97 17.39 -17.01 26.18
N PHE A 98 17.07 -15.81 26.66
CA PHE A 98 16.53 -14.73 25.82
C PHE A 98 17.50 -14.29 24.72
N THR A 99 18.78 -14.12 25.04
CA THR A 99 19.80 -13.73 24.04
C THR A 99 20.11 -14.84 23.05
N GLN A 100 19.97 -16.09 23.47
CA GLN A 100 20.12 -17.26 22.63
C GLN A 100 18.92 -17.40 21.68
N SER A 101 17.69 -17.29 22.19
CA SER A 101 16.47 -17.26 21.36
C SER A 101 16.47 -16.09 20.37
N LEU A 102 16.92 -14.90 20.78
CA LEU A 102 17.04 -13.74 19.89
C LEU A 102 18.15 -13.95 18.84
N ALA A 103 19.27 -14.57 19.21
CA ALA A 103 20.34 -14.92 18.29
C ALA A 103 19.90 -16.02 17.30
N THR A 104 19.13 -17.01 17.76
CA THR A 104 18.54 -18.06 16.93
C THR A 104 17.45 -17.49 16.02
N ALA A 105 16.55 -16.63 16.52
CA ALA A 105 15.54 -15.96 15.69
C ALA A 105 16.20 -15.04 14.65
N THR A 106 17.24 -14.29 15.06
CA THR A 106 18.05 -13.49 14.13
C THR A 106 18.75 -14.39 13.12
N ALA A 107 19.31 -15.53 13.53
CA ALA A 107 19.97 -16.49 12.63
C ALA A 107 18.96 -17.12 11.67
N LEU A 108 17.78 -17.54 12.12
CA LEU A 108 16.72 -18.10 11.29
C LEU A 108 16.10 -17.08 10.33
N LEU A 109 16.03 -15.80 10.70
CA LEU A 109 15.66 -14.71 9.79
C LEU A 109 16.80 -14.33 8.83
N ARG A 110 18.05 -14.57 9.24
CA ARG A 110 19.27 -14.26 8.49
C ARG A 110 19.68 -15.38 7.54
N GLU A 111 19.42 -16.64 7.84
CA GLU A 111 19.74 -17.82 7.02
C GLU A 111 19.07 -17.80 5.65
N PRO A 112 17.76 -17.53 5.50
CA PRO A 112 17.16 -17.29 4.18
C PRO A 112 17.66 -15.97 3.58
N GLY A 113 17.97 -14.96 4.41
CA GLY A 113 18.55 -13.70 3.98
C GLY A 113 19.96 -13.82 3.37
N TYR A 114 20.73 -14.86 3.72
CA TYR A 114 22.08 -15.16 3.22
C TYR A 114 22.12 -16.30 2.21
N ALA A 115 20.98 -16.98 1.96
CA ALA A 115 20.84 -17.87 0.84
C ALA A 115 20.87 -17.05 -0.46
N GLN A 116 22.06 -16.57 -0.82
CA GLN A 116 22.42 -16.40 -2.21
C GLN A 116 22.37 -17.82 -2.78
N ILE A 117 21.28 -18.13 -3.47
CA ILE A 117 21.34 -19.14 -4.52
C ILE A 117 22.31 -18.52 -5.53
N THR A 118 23.61 -18.69 -5.32
CA THR A 118 24.62 -18.57 -6.36
C THR A 118 24.59 -19.91 -7.04
N PRO A 119 23.95 -20.04 -8.21
CA PRO A 119 24.17 -21.23 -9.01
C PRO A 119 25.66 -21.22 -9.32
N VAL A 120 26.32 -22.33 -9.03
CA VAL A 120 27.77 -22.52 -9.21
C VAL A 120 28.21 -22.29 -10.67
N ALA A 121 27.24 -22.07 -11.58
CA ALA A 121 27.43 -21.77 -13.00
C ALA A 121 26.54 -20.62 -13.57
N ALA A 122 25.97 -19.71 -12.76
CA ALA A 122 25.09 -18.67 -13.33
C ALA A 122 25.83 -17.47 -13.92
N SER A 123 25.47 -17.20 -15.18
CA SER A 123 25.77 -16.03 -16.00
C SER A 123 26.07 -14.73 -15.23
N ARG A 124 27.12 -14.03 -15.67
CA ARG A 124 27.61 -12.70 -15.22
C ARG A 124 26.53 -11.60 -15.15
N TRP A 125 25.34 -11.87 -15.66
CA TRP A 125 24.24 -10.94 -15.88
C TRP A 125 23.10 -11.03 -14.85
N VAL A 126 23.03 -12.10 -14.04
CA VAL A 126 21.92 -12.28 -13.09
C VAL A 126 22.46 -12.41 -11.66
N LYS A 127 22.53 -11.27 -10.95
CA LYS A 127 22.75 -11.24 -9.51
C LYS A 127 21.39 -11.24 -8.80
N VAL A 128 21.01 -12.37 -8.22
CA VAL A 128 19.76 -12.48 -7.46
C VAL A 128 19.93 -11.78 -6.10
N PRO A 129 19.04 -10.85 -5.71
CA PRO A 129 19.10 -10.19 -4.40
C PRO A 129 18.87 -11.19 -3.24
N PRO A 130 19.36 -10.91 -2.03
CA PRO A 130 19.17 -11.75 -0.85
C PRO A 130 17.68 -11.99 -0.52
N LEU A 131 17.26 -13.26 -0.32
CA LEU A 131 15.85 -13.69 -0.24
C LEU A 131 15.03 -12.99 0.87
N GLY A 132 15.69 -12.47 1.91
CA GLY A 132 15.02 -11.74 3.00
C GLY A 132 14.24 -10.50 2.53
N HIS A 133 14.73 -9.79 1.50
CA HIS A 133 13.99 -8.66 0.93
C HIS A 133 12.78 -9.15 0.14
N VAL A 134 12.92 -10.29 -0.55
CA VAL A 134 11.85 -10.90 -1.36
C VAL A 134 10.63 -11.22 -0.50
N TYR A 135 10.81 -11.85 0.67
CA TYR A 135 9.69 -12.14 1.58
C TYR A 135 8.96 -10.89 2.04
N ILE A 136 9.68 -9.82 2.40
CA ILE A 136 9.08 -8.55 2.84
C ILE A 136 8.32 -7.90 1.68
N ILE A 137 8.89 -7.92 0.47
CA ILE A 137 8.25 -7.37 -0.73
C ILE A 137 6.97 -8.14 -1.06
N VAL A 138 7.01 -9.48 -1.06
CA VAL A 138 5.83 -10.31 -1.32
C VAL A 138 4.76 -10.09 -0.26
N ALA A 139 5.14 -10.05 1.03
CA ALA A 139 4.21 -9.76 2.11
C ALA A 139 3.59 -8.35 1.97
N TYR A 140 4.37 -7.36 1.53
CA TYR A 140 3.88 -6.00 1.25
C TYR A 140 2.86 -5.99 0.11
N PHE A 141 3.14 -6.64 -1.02
CA PHE A 141 2.17 -6.74 -2.12
C PHE A 141 0.90 -7.48 -1.72
N ALA A 142 1.04 -8.60 -1.01
CA ALA A 142 -0.09 -9.34 -0.47
C ALA A 142 -0.91 -8.48 0.50
N PHE A 143 -0.26 -7.69 1.35
CA PHE A 143 -0.91 -6.79 2.31
C PHE A 143 -1.72 -5.68 1.61
N ILE A 144 -1.13 -4.96 0.64
CA ILE A 144 -1.87 -3.92 -0.09
C ILE A 144 -3.01 -4.50 -0.91
N LEU A 145 -2.82 -5.66 -1.56
CA LEU A 145 -3.89 -6.33 -2.32
C LEU A 145 -5.00 -6.83 -1.39
N ALA A 146 -4.65 -7.38 -0.23
CA ALA A 146 -5.63 -7.76 0.78
C ALA A 146 -6.45 -6.55 1.24
N LEU A 147 -5.82 -5.40 1.53
CA LEU A 147 -6.56 -4.19 1.91
C LEU A 147 -7.50 -3.71 0.78
N VAL A 148 -7.10 -3.83 -0.49
CA VAL A 148 -7.99 -3.51 -1.63
C VAL A 148 -9.22 -4.42 -1.65
N PHE A 149 -9.04 -5.74 -1.57
CA PHE A 149 -10.12 -6.70 -1.89
C PHE A 149 -10.88 -7.25 -0.68
N ILE A 150 -10.37 -7.13 0.54
CA ILE A 150 -10.99 -7.74 1.72
C ILE A 150 -12.34 -7.09 2.04
N ASN A 151 -13.34 -7.91 2.38
CA ASN A 151 -14.66 -7.46 2.85
C ASN A 151 -15.34 -6.40 1.94
N ASN A 152 -15.14 -6.46 0.62
CA ASN A 152 -15.85 -5.59 -0.31
C ASN A 152 -17.27 -6.09 -0.58
N ASN A 153 -18.18 -5.79 0.34
CA ASN A 153 -19.57 -6.23 0.27
C ASN A 153 -20.50 -5.14 -0.29
N VAL A 154 -19.96 -4.14 -1.01
CA VAL A 154 -20.78 -3.08 -1.63
C VAL A 154 -21.63 -3.72 -2.73
N PRO A 155 -22.97 -3.76 -2.56
CA PRO A 155 -23.86 -4.37 -3.54
C PRO A 155 -24.16 -3.40 -4.68
N GLY A 156 -24.62 -3.95 -5.81
CA GLY A 156 -25.11 -3.14 -6.93
C GLY A 156 -24.01 -2.53 -7.80
N ALA A 157 -24.36 -1.44 -8.49
CA ALA A 157 -23.54 -0.82 -9.53
C ALA A 157 -22.23 -0.21 -9.00
N GLN A 158 -22.19 0.17 -7.72
CA GLN A 158 -21.00 0.75 -7.08
C GLN A 158 -19.94 -0.29 -6.66
N HIS A 159 -20.16 -1.60 -6.86
CA HIS A 159 -19.24 -2.63 -6.37
C HIS A 159 -17.78 -2.43 -6.80
N TYR A 160 -17.55 -2.24 -8.11
CA TYR A 160 -16.22 -2.03 -8.67
C TYR A 160 -15.71 -0.60 -8.42
N GLN A 161 -16.61 0.38 -8.39
CA GLN A 161 -16.28 1.76 -8.02
C GLN A 161 -15.69 1.82 -6.62
N ALA A 162 -16.29 1.11 -5.65
CA ALA A 162 -15.83 1.03 -4.27
C ALA A 162 -14.41 0.45 -4.16
N LEU A 163 -14.09 -0.61 -4.92
CA LEU A 163 -12.74 -1.17 -4.98
C LEU A 163 -11.75 -0.16 -5.59
N GLY A 164 -12.16 0.53 -6.66
CA GLY A 164 -11.35 1.56 -7.31
C GLY A 164 -11.03 2.73 -6.37
N ILE A 165 -12.04 3.27 -5.68
CA ILE A 165 -11.86 4.34 -4.67
C ILE A 165 -10.91 3.87 -3.56
N ARG A 166 -11.08 2.64 -3.06
CA ARG A 166 -10.20 2.09 -2.03
C ARG A 166 -8.75 1.95 -2.51
N ALA A 167 -8.53 1.49 -3.73
CA ALA A 167 -7.21 1.43 -4.33
C ALA A 167 -6.58 2.83 -4.47
N GLY A 168 -7.37 3.85 -4.80
CA GLY A 168 -6.95 5.26 -4.85
C GLY A 168 -6.47 5.77 -3.49
N TRP A 169 -7.25 5.57 -2.42
CA TRP A 169 -6.87 5.93 -1.05
C TRP A 169 -5.61 5.22 -0.56
N LEU A 170 -5.47 3.92 -0.86
CA LEU A 170 -4.27 3.15 -0.54
C LEU A 170 -3.05 3.64 -1.33
N GLY A 171 -3.24 4.04 -2.59
CA GLY A 171 -2.22 4.67 -3.42
C GLY A 171 -1.75 5.99 -2.82
N ALA A 172 -2.67 6.89 -2.48
CA ALA A 172 -2.37 8.16 -1.81
C ALA A 172 -1.57 7.93 -0.50
N ALA A 173 -1.93 6.91 0.27
CA ALA A 173 -1.23 6.55 1.50
C ALA A 173 0.23 6.10 1.29
N GLN A 174 0.63 5.66 0.08
CA GLN A 174 2.03 5.29 -0.22
C GLN A 174 2.95 6.51 -0.35
N VAL A 175 2.42 7.67 -0.74
CA VAL A 175 3.23 8.84 -1.09
C VAL A 175 4.13 9.30 0.07
N PRO A 176 3.64 9.45 1.31
CA PRO A 176 4.53 9.80 2.42
C PRO A 176 5.57 8.72 2.72
N LEU A 177 5.23 7.44 2.56
CA LEU A 177 6.17 6.32 2.76
C LEU A 177 7.30 6.35 1.71
N LEU A 178 7.00 6.71 0.47
CA LEU A 178 8.01 6.91 -0.58
C LEU A 178 8.99 8.01 -0.23
N VAL A 179 8.50 9.15 0.27
CA VAL A 179 9.34 10.26 0.70
C VAL A 179 10.22 9.86 1.89
N LEU A 180 9.66 9.11 2.86
CA LEU A 180 10.40 8.63 4.03
C LEU A 180 11.44 7.55 3.74
N THR A 181 11.38 6.91 2.57
CA THR A 181 12.33 5.87 2.16
C THR A 181 13.38 6.39 1.17
N SER A 182 13.18 7.57 0.56
CA SER A 182 14.10 8.17 -0.41
C SER A 182 15.18 9.07 0.18
N SER A 183 14.98 9.59 1.39
CA SER A 183 15.92 10.56 1.99
C SER A 183 17.27 9.93 2.38
N LYS A 184 18.36 10.70 2.26
CA LYS A 184 19.68 10.30 2.76
C LYS A 184 19.73 10.28 4.29
N THR A 185 18.82 11.01 4.95
CA THR A 185 18.63 11.09 6.40
C THR A 185 17.31 10.43 6.82
N ASN A 186 17.10 9.18 6.40
CA ASN A 186 15.87 8.44 6.72
C ASN A 186 15.78 8.09 8.21
N LEU A 187 14.76 8.61 8.89
CA LEU A 187 14.42 8.24 10.28
C LEU A 187 14.20 6.72 10.40
N ILE A 188 13.56 6.11 9.41
CA ILE A 188 13.36 4.66 9.33
C ILE A 188 14.72 3.93 9.28
N GLY A 189 15.66 4.45 8.50
CA GLY A 189 17.02 3.91 8.42
C GLY A 189 17.76 3.99 9.76
N PHE A 190 17.59 5.09 10.49
CA PHE A 190 18.12 5.23 11.85
C PHE A 190 17.51 4.22 12.82
N LEU A 191 16.18 4.08 12.83
CA LEU A 191 15.47 3.18 13.75
C LEU A 191 15.73 1.69 13.46
N VAL A 192 15.80 1.32 12.19
CA VAL A 192 15.98 -0.07 11.73
C VAL A 192 17.47 -0.41 11.53
N ASN A 193 18.37 0.58 11.61
CA ASN A 193 19.80 0.45 11.28
C ASN A 193 20.01 -0.18 9.89
N SER A 194 19.27 0.35 8.91
CA SER A 194 19.36 -0.07 7.51
C SER A 194 20.15 0.96 6.71
N SER A 195 20.99 0.48 5.79
CA SER A 195 21.72 1.36 4.87
C SER A 195 20.79 1.99 3.84
N VAL A 196 21.23 3.11 3.26
CA VAL A 196 20.47 3.84 2.22
C VAL A 196 20.24 2.96 0.99
N GLU A 197 21.20 2.11 0.62
CA GLU A 197 21.07 1.18 -0.51
C GLU A 197 19.95 0.17 -0.29
N ARG A 198 19.81 -0.34 0.94
CA ARG A 198 18.73 -1.28 1.29
C ARG A 198 17.37 -0.59 1.35
N LEU A 199 17.30 0.64 1.83
CA LEU A 199 16.08 1.44 1.82
C LEU A 199 15.66 1.81 0.39
N ASN A 200 16.61 2.05 -0.50
CA ASN A 200 16.35 2.32 -1.90
C ASN A 200 15.69 1.12 -2.61
N ILE A 201 16.00 -0.12 -2.20
CA ILE A 201 15.28 -1.31 -2.68
C ILE A 201 13.80 -1.18 -2.31
N TYR A 202 13.48 -0.89 -1.04
CA TYR A 202 12.10 -0.73 -0.59
C TYR A 202 11.39 0.45 -1.26
N HIS A 203 12.07 1.60 -1.42
CA HIS A 203 11.53 2.75 -2.15
C HIS A 203 11.08 2.35 -3.57
N ARG A 204 11.92 1.60 -4.31
CA ARG A 204 11.61 1.08 -5.66
C ARG A 204 10.44 0.10 -5.68
N TRP A 205 10.24 -0.69 -4.63
CA TRP A 205 9.12 -1.64 -4.57
C TRP A 205 7.83 -0.99 -4.08
N VAL A 206 7.91 -0.01 -3.19
CA VAL A 206 6.77 0.82 -2.80
C VAL A 206 6.28 1.63 -4.01
N SER A 207 7.18 2.13 -4.88
CA SER A 207 6.77 2.86 -6.09
C SER A 207 6.06 1.96 -7.09
N ARG A 208 6.54 0.71 -7.25
CA ARG A 208 5.83 -0.33 -8.01
C ARG A 208 4.48 -0.67 -7.40
N GLY A 209 4.36 -0.68 -6.08
CA GLY A 209 3.09 -0.84 -5.37
C GLY A 209 2.12 0.32 -5.63
N LEU A 210 2.62 1.56 -5.63
CA LEU A 210 1.83 2.74 -6.00
C LEU A 210 1.33 2.64 -7.44
N LEU A 211 2.19 2.26 -8.39
CA LEU A 211 1.80 2.05 -9.78
C LEU A 211 0.71 0.96 -9.90
N LEU A 212 0.85 -0.16 -9.18
CA LEU A 212 -0.16 -1.22 -9.13
C LEU A 212 -1.50 -0.69 -8.60
N LEU A 213 -1.49 0.07 -7.51
CA LEU A 213 -2.69 0.65 -6.91
C LEU A 213 -3.33 1.70 -7.82
N ALA A 214 -2.55 2.53 -8.52
CA ALA A 214 -3.05 3.47 -9.52
C ALA A 214 -3.70 2.74 -10.70
N THR A 215 -3.08 1.65 -11.16
CA THR A 215 -3.63 0.79 -12.22
C THR A 215 -4.94 0.15 -11.78
N LEU A 216 -5.02 -0.37 -10.56
CA LEU A 216 -6.25 -0.93 -10.00
C LEU A 216 -7.33 0.15 -9.83
N HIS A 217 -6.97 1.32 -9.30
CA HIS A 217 -7.87 2.45 -9.13
C HIS A 217 -8.56 2.81 -10.45
N PHE A 218 -7.78 3.08 -11.49
CA PHE A 218 -8.32 3.44 -12.80
C PHE A 218 -9.01 2.26 -13.49
N GLY A 219 -8.41 1.06 -13.45
CA GLY A 219 -8.94 -0.13 -14.14
C GLY A 219 -10.28 -0.62 -13.58
N LEU A 220 -10.47 -0.57 -12.26
CA LEU A 220 -11.72 -0.98 -11.60
C LEU A 220 -12.85 0.04 -11.84
N GLN A 221 -12.56 1.34 -11.78
CA GLN A 221 -13.53 2.37 -12.11
C GLN A 221 -13.91 2.33 -13.59
N SER A 222 -12.90 2.20 -14.46
CA SER A 222 -13.10 1.98 -15.90
C SER A 222 -14.01 0.78 -16.17
N HIS A 223 -13.79 -0.33 -15.47
CA HIS A 223 -14.66 -1.49 -15.59
C HIS A 223 -16.09 -1.18 -15.13
N ALA A 224 -16.27 -0.48 -14.00
CA ALA A 224 -17.57 -0.07 -13.49
C ALA A 224 -18.36 0.76 -14.52
N TRP A 225 -17.73 1.75 -15.13
CA TRP A 225 -18.37 2.63 -16.11
C TRP A 225 -18.67 1.91 -17.43
N ASN A 226 -17.77 1.03 -17.87
CA ASN A 226 -17.93 0.30 -19.13
C ASN A 226 -19.10 -0.68 -19.10
N ILE A 227 -19.42 -1.29 -17.93
CA ILE A 227 -20.59 -2.17 -17.77
C ILE A 227 -21.90 -1.45 -18.15
N TYR A 228 -21.97 -0.13 -17.92
CA TYR A 228 -23.16 0.69 -18.17
C TYR A 228 -23.03 1.61 -19.39
N GLY A 229 -21.96 1.49 -20.18
CA GLY A 229 -21.73 2.34 -21.35
C GLY A 229 -21.40 3.81 -21.03
N LEU A 230 -21.02 4.11 -19.78
CA LEU A 230 -20.81 5.48 -19.28
C LEU A 230 -19.40 6.01 -19.51
N MET A 231 -18.46 5.17 -19.96
CA MET A 231 -17.05 5.52 -20.11
C MET A 231 -16.84 6.80 -20.93
N ALA A 232 -17.48 6.89 -22.10
CA ALA A 232 -17.31 8.04 -22.98
C ALA A 232 -17.85 9.33 -22.37
N MET A 233 -18.93 9.23 -21.59
CA MET A 233 -19.53 10.36 -20.89
C MET A 233 -18.60 10.87 -19.80
N GLU A 234 -18.10 9.97 -18.94
CA GLU A 234 -17.18 10.32 -17.86
C GLU A 234 -15.92 11.05 -18.36
N TRP A 235 -15.35 10.57 -19.46
CA TRP A 235 -14.19 11.18 -20.10
C TRP A 235 -14.44 12.57 -20.70
N GLN A 236 -15.69 12.90 -21.01
CA GLN A 236 -16.08 14.20 -21.53
C GLN A 236 -16.50 15.17 -20.43
N THR A 237 -17.04 14.66 -19.32
CA THR A 237 -17.61 15.48 -18.24
C THR A 237 -16.64 15.73 -17.08
N ASP A 238 -15.61 14.90 -16.91
CA ASP A 238 -14.63 15.05 -15.83
C ASP A 238 -13.19 15.22 -16.36
N ALA A 239 -12.42 16.08 -15.69
CA ALA A 239 -11.00 16.27 -15.89
C ALA A 239 -10.14 15.23 -15.14
N CYS A 240 -10.72 14.46 -14.22
CA CYS A 240 -9.99 13.46 -13.42
C CYS A 240 -9.40 12.31 -14.26
N PRO A 241 -10.15 11.64 -15.16
CA PRO A 241 -9.60 10.52 -15.93
C PRO A 241 -8.41 10.90 -16.85
N PRO A 242 -8.46 12.03 -17.60
CA PRO A 242 -7.32 12.46 -18.43
C PRO A 242 -6.08 12.82 -17.61
N THR A 243 -6.25 13.51 -16.49
CA THR A 243 -5.11 13.90 -15.62
C THR A 243 -4.51 12.67 -14.91
N GLY A 244 -5.35 11.73 -14.48
CA GLY A 244 -4.92 10.45 -13.93
C GLY A 244 -4.14 9.59 -14.93
N MET A 245 -4.62 9.48 -16.17
CA MET A 245 -3.90 8.77 -17.24
C MET A 245 -2.55 9.41 -17.55
N ALA A 246 -2.46 10.75 -17.61
CA ALA A 246 -1.19 11.44 -17.82
C ALA A 246 -0.19 11.14 -16.69
N ALA A 247 -0.64 11.17 -15.43
CA ALA A 247 0.20 10.80 -14.28
C ALA A 247 0.63 9.33 -14.32
N TRP A 248 -0.24 8.42 -14.77
CA TRP A 248 0.07 7.00 -14.92
C TRP A 248 1.18 6.77 -15.97
N PHE A 249 1.07 7.37 -17.16
CA PHE A 249 2.12 7.28 -18.18
C PHE A 249 3.46 7.82 -17.68
N ALA A 250 3.47 8.97 -17.00
CA ALA A 250 4.68 9.53 -16.41
C ALA A 250 5.30 8.58 -15.37
N SER A 251 4.48 7.86 -14.60
CA SER A 251 4.96 6.91 -13.59
C SER A 251 5.57 5.63 -14.18
N TYR A 252 5.11 5.20 -15.38
CA TYR A 252 5.68 4.06 -16.09
C TYR A 252 7.08 4.36 -16.64
N GLU A 253 7.28 5.56 -17.22
CA GLU A 253 8.58 5.98 -17.77
C GLU A 253 9.69 6.13 -16.71
N LEU A 254 9.33 6.32 -15.45
CA LEU A 254 10.27 6.55 -14.34
C LEU A 254 10.63 5.27 -13.55
N SER A 255 10.05 4.12 -13.87
CA SER A 255 10.10 2.87 -13.05
C SER A 255 11.09 1.81 -13.51
#